data_AF-A0A1B7WJC4-F1
#
_entry.id   AF-A0A1B7WJC4-F1
#
_cell.length_a   1.000
_cell.length_b   1.000
_cell.length_c   1.000
_cell.angle_alpha   90.00
_cell.angle_beta   90.00
_cell.angle_gamma   90.00
#
_symmetry.space_group_name_H-M   'P 1'
#
loop_
_entity.id
_entity.type
_entity.pdbx_description
1 polymer ?
#
loop_
_entity_poly.entity_id
_entity_poly.type
_entity_poly.pdbx_seq_one_letter_code
_entity_poly.pdbx_strand_id
1 'polypeptide(L)' 'MTNKKWAVKRITVNLATQEAEKLEKYCQQTGRPATDVIRELIRSLPQGEEVANN' A
#
# COMPACT_ATOMS: atom_id res chain seq x y z
N MET A 1 25.63 -5.04 10.92
CA MET A 1 24.88 -5.85 9.93
C MET A 1 23.61 -6.38 10.59
N THR A 2 22.51 -5.64 10.55
CA THR A 2 21.20 -6.14 10.99
C THR A 2 20.38 -6.46 9.74
N ASN A 3 20.44 -7.73 9.35
CA ASN A 3 19.63 -8.30 8.28
C ASN A 3 18.16 -8.23 8.72
N LYS A 4 17.49 -7.08 8.48
CA LYS A 4 16.03 -6.98 8.51
C LYS A 4 15.52 -7.82 7.35
N LYS A 5 15.47 -9.13 7.56
CA LYS A 5 14.95 -10.11 6.61
C LYS A 5 13.45 -9.81 6.52
N TRP A 6 13.06 -8.99 5.56
CA TRP A 6 11.67 -8.62 5.36
C TRP A 6 10.87 -9.92 5.24
N ALA A 7 9.89 -10.12 6.13
CA ALA A 7 8.92 -11.18 5.96
C ALA A 7 8.09 -10.81 4.74
N VAL A 8 8.50 -11.30 3.57
CA VAL A 8 7.77 -11.08 2.32
C VAL A 8 6.48 -11.89 2.41
N LYS A 9 5.38 -11.22 2.80
CA LYS A 9 4.03 -11.77 2.71
C LYS A 9 3.40 -11.32 1.39
N ARG A 10 2.92 -12.27 0.60
CA ARG A 10 2.11 -12.00 -0.59
C ARG A 10 0.67 -11.79 -0.14
N ILE A 11 0.06 -10.72 -0.61
CA ILE A 11 -1.36 -10.42 -0.40
C ILE A 11 -2.06 -10.39 -1.75
N THR A 12 -3.24 -11.00 -1.83
CA THR A 12 -4.16 -10.84 -2.95
C THR A 12 -5.29 -9.97 -2.45
N VAL A 13 -5.58 -8.88 -3.16
CA VAL A 13 -6.64 -7.93 -2.80
C VAL A 13 -7.66 -7.90 -3.93
N ASN A 14 -8.93 -7.95 -3.57
CA ASN A 14 -10.03 -7.71 -4.51
C ASN A 14 -10.31 -6.21 -4.52
N LEU A 15 -10.37 -5.63 -5.71
CA LEU A 15 -10.69 -4.22 -5.91
C LEU A 15 -11.99 -4.15 -6.72
N ALA A 16 -12.83 -3.16 -6.42
CA ALA A 16 -13.93 -2.85 -7.32
C ALA A 16 -13.37 -2.38 -8.67
N THR A 17 -14.11 -2.61 -9.76
CA THR A 17 -13.68 -2.25 -11.13
C THR A 17 -13.19 -0.81 -11.23
N GLN A 18 -13.95 0.13 -10.63
CA GLN A 18 -13.61 1.55 -10.63
C GLN A 18 -12.30 1.85 -9.88
N GLU A 19 -12.01 1.14 -8.78
CA GLU A 19 -10.79 1.31 -8.02
C GLU A 19 -9.58 0.75 -8.79
N ALA A 20 -9.75 -0.41 -9.43
CA ALA A 20 -8.73 -1.01 -10.28
C ALA A 20 -8.38 -0.10 -11.47
N GLU A 21 -9.39 0.44 -12.17
CA GLU A 21 -9.18 1.38 -13.28
C GLU A 21 -8.48 2.67 -12.82
N LYS A 22 -8.86 3.20 -11.66
CA LYS A 22 -8.23 4.39 -11.09
C LYS A 22 -6.76 4.14 -10.77
N LEU A 23 -6.45 3.01 -10.14
CA LEU A 23 -5.07 2.60 -9.85
C LEU A 23 -4.27 2.43 -11.13
N GLU A 24 -4.82 1.76 -12.14
CA GLU A 24 -4.16 1.53 -13.42
C GLU A 24 -3.83 2.84 -14.14
N LYS A 25 -4.81 3.76 -14.26
CA LYS A 25 -4.60 5.08 -14.87
C LYS A 25 -3.52 5.87 -14.14
N TYR A 26 -3.52 5.85 -12.81
CA TYR A 26 -2.49 6.52 -12.01
C TYR A 26 -1.10 5.92 -12.25
N CYS A 27 -1.00 4.58 -12.30
CA CYS A 27 0.27 3.90 -12.60
C CYS A 27 0.76 4.24 -14.02
N GLN A 28 -0.12 4.31 -15.02
CA GLN A 28 0.23 4.71 -16.38
C GLN A 28 0.74 6.15 -16.46
N GLN A 29 0.09 7.08 -15.75
CA GLN A 29 0.47 8.50 -15.76
C GLN A 29 1.80 8.76 -15.04
N THR A 30 2.06 8.06 -13.94
CA THR A 30 3.25 8.27 -13.10
C THR A 30 4.41 7.36 -13.45
N GLY A 31 4.17 6.31 -14.25
CA GLY A 31 5.14 5.25 -14.53
C GLY A 31 5.47 4.36 -13.33
N ARG A 32 4.77 4.51 -12.20
CA ARG A 32 5.01 3.73 -10.99
C ARG A 32 4.27 2.39 -11.06
N PRO A 33 4.88 1.29 -10.58
CA PRO A 33 4.20 0.01 -10.49
C PRO A 33 3.14 0.05 -9.37
N ALA A 34 2.02 -0.63 -9.59
CA ALA A 34 0.90 -0.69 -8.63
C ALA A 34 1.33 -1.13 -7.22
N THR A 35 2.32 -2.01 -7.11
CA THR A 35 2.86 -2.47 -5.82
C THR A 35 3.53 -1.37 -5.01
N ASP A 36 4.17 -0.40 -5.68
CA ASP A 36 4.83 0.71 -5.01
C ASP A 36 3.81 1.75 -4.55
N VAL A 37 2.80 2.03 -5.39
CA VAL A 37 1.66 2.87 -5.04
C VAL A 37 0.91 2.30 -3.82
N ILE A 38 0.57 1.00 -3.84
CA ILE A 38 -0.09 0.33 -2.72
C ILE A 38 0.79 0.37 -1.46
N ARG A 39 2.10 0.13 -1.59
CA ARG A 39 3.03 0.19 -0.45
C ARG A 39 3.10 1.59 0.16
N GLU A 40 3.10 2.62 -0.68
CA GLU A 40 3.08 4.02 -0.23
C GLU A 40 1.78 4.33 0.51
N LEU A 41 0.63 3.94 -0.04
CA LEU A 41 -0.67 4.12 0.62
C LEU A 41 -0.72 3.40 1.98
N ILE A 42 -0.20 2.17 2.06
CA ILE A 42 -0.11 1.41 3.32
C ILE A 42 0.78 2.15 4.34
N ARG A 43 1.90 2.73 3.91
CA ARG A 43 2.81 3.48 4.79
C ARG A 43 2.22 4.80 5.28
N SER A 44 1.31 5.39 4.51
CA SER A 44 0.58 6.60 4.89
C SER A 44 -0.58 6.32 5.85
N LEU A 45 -0.95 5.05 6.08
CA LEU A 45 -1.95 4.72 7.09
C LEU A 45 -1.40 5.06 8.49
N PRO A 46 -2.17 5.74 9.35
CA PRO A 46 -1.77 5.96 10.72
C PRO A 46 -1.57 4.61 11.41
N GLN A 47 -0.42 4.42 12.04
CA GLN A 47 -0.25 3.31 12.98
C GLN A 47 -1.10 3.65 14.19
N GLY A 48 -2.19 2.91 14.38
CA GLY A 48 -3.07 3.08 15.53
C GLY A 48 -2.34 2.75 16.83
N GLU A 49 -1.64 3.73 17.37
CA GLU A 49 -1.47 3.96 18.80
C GLU A 49 -1.63 5.46 19.02
N GLU A 50 -2.89 5.92 19.02
CA GLU A 50 -3.40 6.92 19.97
C GLU A 50 -4.88 6.59 20.22
N VAL A 51 -5.12 5.48 20.92
CA VAL A 51 -6.27 5.43 21.82
C VAL A 51 -5.91 6.36 22.97
N ALA A 52 -6.21 7.66 22.79
CA ALA A 52 -6.22 8.60 23.89
C ALA A 52 -7.34 8.19 24.84
N ASN A 53 -7.00 7.44 25.88
CA ASN A 53 -7.79 7.39 27.10
C ASN A 53 -7.74 8.79 27.72
N ASN A 54 -8.86 9.51 27.71
CA ASN A 54 -9.10 10.62 28.62
C ASN A 54 -10.50 10.47 29.22
#